data_AF-A0A238ZEG8-F1
#
_entry.id   AF-A0A238ZEG8-F1
#
_cell.length_a   1.000
_cell.length_b   1.000
_cell.length_c   1.000
_cell.angle_alpha   90.00
_cell.angle_beta   90.00
_cell.angle_gamma   90.00
#
_symmetry.space_group_name_H-M   'P 1'
#
loop_
_entity.id
_entity.type
_entity.pdbx_description
1 polymer ?
#
loop_
_entity_poly.entity_id
_entity_poly.type
_entity_poly.pdbx_seq_one_letter_code
_entity_poly.pdbx_strand_id
1 'polypeptide(L)'
;MTSISILTPGWPEYELIDSGDSRKLERFGKYRIVRHEPKAWWRPALPEREWAKAHAAQDEEGRLTVSQKLPDAWSVRLDLSTGNEEPALGITLEARVSQTSRHIGLFPEQAPHWRLVARLGRELRETAGSDAPRPRLLNLFGYTGAASLAAQAGGFSTTHVDASRPAIAWAKRNQELSGLADDPVRFLLDDVVKFVQREKRRGNRYEAILLDPPSFGRGPNREVWKVEGMIRELLHDCRELLSDRARLVLLTMYNIEASALMLGNLMDDVLRGMQGTVSVGELAVPHTAPGAQARFLPRSLFARWER
;
A
#
# COMPACT_ATOMS: atom_id res chain seq x y z
N MET A 1 24.98 8.15 -9.25
CA MET A 1 24.66 6.73 -9.00
C MET A 1 23.26 6.68 -8.42
N THR A 2 22.38 5.83 -8.94
CA THR A 2 21.02 5.63 -8.38
C THR A 2 21.14 4.95 -7.02
N SER A 3 20.77 5.65 -5.94
CA SER A 3 20.76 5.07 -4.59
C SER A 3 19.48 4.27 -4.36
N ILE A 4 19.61 3.04 -3.87
CA ILE A 4 18.47 2.20 -3.44
C ILE A 4 18.20 2.50 -1.96
N SER A 5 17.00 2.99 -1.66
CA SER A 5 16.58 3.33 -0.29
C SER A 5 15.84 2.18 0.39
N ILE A 6 15.91 2.10 1.72
CA ILE A 6 15.09 1.19 2.53
C ILE A 6 14.14 2.04 3.36
N LEU A 7 12.84 1.82 3.19
CA LEU A 7 11.78 2.50 3.94
C LEU A 7 11.12 1.53 4.93
N THR A 8 10.80 2.04 6.11
CA THR A 8 10.19 1.25 7.19
C THR A 8 8.87 1.86 7.66
N PRO A 9 7.91 1.06 8.16
CA PRO A 9 6.56 1.53 8.51
C PRO A 9 6.51 2.76 9.44
N GLY A 10 7.32 2.78 10.51
CA GLY A 10 7.19 3.77 11.58
C GLY A 10 5.74 3.88 12.12
N TRP A 11 5.05 2.75 12.32
CA TRP A 11 3.63 2.70 12.66
C TRP A 11 3.45 2.05 14.04
N PRO A 12 3.18 2.80 15.12
CA PRO A 12 3.14 2.25 16.49
C PRO A 12 2.11 1.12 16.74
N GLU A 13 1.00 1.14 16.01
CA GLU A 13 -0.03 0.10 16.08
C GLU A 13 0.32 -1.17 15.27
N TYR A 14 1.47 -1.19 14.59
CA TYR A 14 2.00 -2.38 13.94
C TYR A 14 3.41 -2.69 14.46
N GLU A 15 3.71 -3.98 14.58
CA GLU A 15 5.03 -4.44 14.97
C GLU A 15 5.34 -5.80 14.34
N LEU A 16 6.50 -5.94 13.71
CA LEU A 16 7.09 -7.25 13.45
C LEU A 16 7.92 -7.63 14.67
N ILE A 17 7.35 -8.49 15.51
CA ILE A 17 8.01 -8.93 16.74
C ILE A 17 9.21 -9.79 16.38
N ASP A 18 8.99 -10.85 15.59
CA ASP A 18 10.02 -11.79 15.18
C ASP A 18 9.69 -12.44 13.82
N SER A 19 10.69 -13.00 13.15
CA SER A 19 10.49 -13.83 11.97
C SER A 19 11.61 -14.85 11.79
N GLY A 20 11.29 -15.94 11.12
CA GLY A 20 12.22 -17.00 10.77
C GLY A 20 11.49 -18.31 10.52
N ASP A 21 12.19 -19.29 9.99
CA ASP A 21 11.67 -20.61 9.61
C ASP A 21 10.37 -20.49 8.81
N SER A 22 10.38 -19.59 7.81
CA SER A 22 9.25 -19.29 6.92
C SER A 22 7.98 -18.78 7.62
N ARG A 23 8.12 -18.17 8.81
CA ARG A 23 7.02 -17.59 9.59
C ARG A 23 7.38 -16.20 10.08
N LYS A 24 6.36 -15.42 10.41
CA LYS A 24 6.48 -14.12 11.09
C LYS A 24 5.46 -13.99 12.20
N LEU A 25 5.89 -13.37 13.30
CA LEU A 25 5.06 -13.01 14.44
C LEU A 25 4.86 -11.50 14.42
N GLU A 26 3.63 -11.07 14.21
CA GLU A 26 3.26 -9.67 14.06
C GLU A 26 2.25 -9.24 15.12
N ARG A 27 2.24 -7.96 15.47
CA ARG A 27 1.18 -7.34 16.27
C ARG A 27 0.46 -6.29 15.44
N PHE A 28 -0.87 -6.32 15.48
CA PHE A 28 -1.76 -5.31 14.92
C PHE A 28 -2.68 -4.80 16.04
N GLY A 29 -2.47 -3.57 16.48
CA GLY A 29 -3.03 -3.04 17.72
C GLY A 29 -2.59 -3.88 18.91
N LYS A 30 -3.53 -4.57 19.56
CA LYS A 30 -3.22 -5.45 20.70
C LYS A 30 -3.09 -6.94 20.34
N TYR A 31 -3.42 -7.32 19.09
CA TYR A 31 -3.52 -8.72 18.71
C TYR A 31 -2.25 -9.20 18.02
N ARG A 32 -1.73 -10.33 18.49
CA ARG A 32 -0.53 -10.99 17.95
C ARG A 32 -0.94 -12.10 17.01
N ILE A 33 -0.39 -12.13 15.80
CA ILE A 33 -0.74 -13.09 14.76
C ILE A 33 0.54 -13.72 14.20
N VAL A 34 0.57 -15.05 14.10
CA VAL A 34 1.61 -15.78 13.36
C VAL A 34 1.13 -16.00 11.94
N ARG A 35 1.95 -15.69 10.95
CA ARG A 35 1.63 -15.94 9.53
C ARG A 35 2.82 -16.55 8.81
N HIS A 36 2.54 -17.33 7.77
CA HIS A 36 3.56 -17.78 6.83
C HIS A 36 4.24 -16.59 6.12
N GLU A 37 5.56 -16.67 5.98
CA GLU A 37 6.39 -15.69 5.30
C GLU A 37 7.56 -16.40 4.60
N PRO A 38 7.44 -16.71 3.29
CA PRO A 38 8.41 -17.54 2.61
C PRO A 38 9.78 -16.87 2.43
N LYS A 39 9.92 -15.55 2.68
CA LYS A 39 11.20 -14.82 2.62
C LYS A 39 12.03 -14.93 3.91
N ALA A 40 11.44 -15.40 5.00
CA ALA A 40 12.09 -15.47 6.31
C ALA A 40 12.91 -16.77 6.48
N TRP A 41 13.98 -16.92 5.71
CA TRP A 41 14.81 -18.15 5.65
C TRP A 41 15.74 -18.36 6.85
N TRP A 42 15.89 -17.34 7.68
CA TRP A 42 16.72 -17.37 8.87
C TRP A 42 15.98 -18.01 10.05
N ARG A 43 16.69 -18.25 11.15
CA ARG A 43 16.07 -18.73 12.40
C ARG A 43 15.39 -17.58 13.17
N PRO A 44 14.25 -17.86 13.83
CA PRO A 44 13.64 -16.95 14.82
C PRO A 44 14.64 -16.56 15.92
N ALA A 45 14.53 -15.34 16.42
CA ALA A 45 15.32 -14.90 17.58
C ALA A 45 14.67 -15.31 18.91
N LEU A 46 13.34 -15.37 18.94
CA LEU A 46 12.57 -15.71 20.13
C LEU A 46 12.30 -17.22 20.23
N PRO A 47 12.24 -17.77 21.46
CA PRO A 47 11.84 -19.16 21.67
C PRO A 47 10.35 -19.37 21.35
N GLU A 48 9.96 -20.58 20.97
CA GLU A 48 8.59 -20.96 20.60
C GLU A 48 7.52 -20.58 21.65
N ARG A 49 7.89 -20.53 22.94
CA ARG A 49 6.97 -20.07 24.01
C ARG A 49 6.47 -18.63 23.82
N GLU A 50 7.24 -17.77 23.15
CA GLU A 50 6.81 -16.40 22.81
C GLU A 50 5.86 -16.40 21.61
N TRP A 51 6.10 -17.28 20.64
CA TRP A 51 5.23 -17.48 19.47
C TRP A 51 3.87 -18.07 19.87
N ALA A 52 3.85 -18.98 20.85
CA ALA A 52 2.62 -19.56 21.42
C ALA A 52 1.69 -18.53 22.09
N LYS A 53 2.18 -17.32 22.39
CA LYS A 53 1.34 -16.20 22.91
C LYS A 53 0.53 -15.50 21.81
N ALA A 54 0.63 -15.94 20.56
CA ALA A 54 -0.21 -15.42 19.49
C ALA A 54 -1.69 -15.71 19.74
N HIS A 55 -2.53 -14.78 19.31
CA HIS A 55 -3.99 -14.93 19.38
C HIS A 55 -4.49 -15.85 18.27
N ALA A 56 -3.84 -15.80 17.11
CA ALA A 56 -4.09 -16.70 16.00
C ALA A 56 -2.80 -16.99 15.22
N ALA A 57 -2.82 -18.12 14.51
CA ALA A 57 -1.76 -18.55 13.61
C ALA A 57 -2.37 -19.00 12.28
N GLN A 58 -1.73 -18.63 11.17
CA GLN A 58 -2.09 -19.07 9.84
C GLN A 58 -0.90 -19.80 9.20
N ASP A 59 -1.11 -21.07 8.85
CA ASP A 59 -0.07 -21.94 8.30
C ASP A 59 0.25 -21.66 6.82
N GLU A 60 1.16 -22.43 6.24
CA GLU A 60 1.57 -22.32 4.84
C GLU A 60 0.43 -22.60 3.86
N GLU A 61 -0.54 -23.45 4.21
CA GLU A 61 -1.72 -23.71 3.40
C GLU A 61 -2.77 -22.59 3.54
N GLY A 62 -2.66 -21.76 4.58
CA GLY A 62 -3.60 -20.68 4.89
C GLY A 62 -4.66 -21.05 5.92
N ARG A 63 -4.54 -22.22 6.56
CA ARG A 63 -5.46 -22.68 7.62
C ARG A 63 -5.23 -21.84 8.86
N LEU A 64 -6.33 -21.28 9.38
CA LEU A 64 -6.32 -20.39 10.53
C LEU A 64 -6.68 -21.17 11.80
N THR A 65 -5.79 -21.09 12.79
CA THR A 65 -6.01 -21.58 14.16
C THR A 65 -6.11 -20.37 15.09
N VAL A 66 -7.19 -20.29 15.88
CA VAL A 66 -7.39 -19.23 16.88
C VAL A 66 -7.18 -19.84 18.26
N SER A 67 -6.18 -19.34 18.98
CA SER A 67 -5.73 -19.89 20.27
C SER A 67 -6.18 -19.07 21.47
N GLN A 68 -6.56 -17.81 21.26
CA GLN A 68 -7.03 -16.89 22.31
C GLN A 68 -8.19 -16.04 21.77
N LYS A 69 -8.86 -15.29 22.65
CA LYS A 69 -9.97 -14.41 22.27
C LYS A 69 -9.52 -13.38 21.22
N LEU A 70 -10.08 -13.47 20.02
CA LEU A 70 -9.83 -12.57 18.89
C LEU A 70 -11.17 -12.17 18.28
N PRO A 71 -11.44 -10.87 18.07
CA PRO A 71 -12.65 -10.44 17.37
C PRO A 71 -12.55 -10.74 15.87
N ASP A 72 -13.70 -10.82 15.20
CA ASP A 72 -13.77 -11.07 13.75
C ASP A 72 -13.06 -9.97 12.93
N ALA A 73 -13.09 -8.73 13.43
CA ALA A 73 -12.38 -7.60 12.90
C ALA A 73 -12.04 -6.61 14.02
N TRP A 74 -10.99 -5.81 13.84
CA TRP A 74 -10.61 -4.75 14.76
C TRP A 74 -9.98 -3.57 14.04
N SER A 75 -10.05 -2.40 14.66
CA SER A 75 -9.48 -1.17 14.14
C SER A 75 -8.00 -1.05 14.48
N VAL A 76 -7.23 -0.51 13.54
CA VAL A 76 -5.81 -0.14 13.67
C VAL A 76 -5.67 1.30 13.19
N ARG A 77 -5.26 2.22 14.07
CA ARG A 77 -5.10 3.64 13.73
C ARG A 77 -3.74 3.89 13.10
N LEU A 78 -3.71 4.58 11.97
CA LEU A 78 -2.48 5.12 11.37
C LEU A 78 -2.45 6.63 11.52
N ASP A 79 -1.36 7.13 12.09
CA ASP A 79 -1.01 8.54 12.07
C ASP A 79 -0.30 8.89 10.75
N LEU A 80 -0.87 9.88 10.05
CA LEU A 80 -0.41 10.39 8.75
C LEU A 80 0.37 11.70 8.87
N SER A 81 0.52 12.25 10.08
CA SER A 81 1.37 13.42 10.32
C SER A 81 2.84 13.09 10.04
N THR A 82 3.57 14.09 9.55
CA THR A 82 4.99 13.96 9.22
C THR A 82 5.90 14.82 10.11
N GLY A 83 5.32 15.55 11.06
CA GLY A 83 6.03 16.38 12.03
C GLY A 83 5.08 16.92 13.12
N ASN A 84 5.66 17.54 14.14
CA ASN A 84 4.94 17.98 15.34
C ASN A 84 4.08 19.25 15.13
N GLU A 85 4.25 19.97 14.01
CA GLU A 85 3.57 21.25 13.75
C GLU A 85 2.34 21.10 12.83
N GLU A 86 2.09 19.90 12.27
CA GLU A 86 0.94 19.66 11.41
C GLU A 86 -0.31 19.31 12.24
N PRO A 87 -1.52 19.71 11.79
CA PRO A 87 -2.76 19.22 12.38
C PRO A 87 -2.77 17.69 12.42
N ALA A 88 -3.22 17.11 13.54
CA ALA A 88 -3.31 15.68 13.71
C ALA A 88 -4.15 15.07 12.57
N LEU A 89 -3.51 14.28 11.71
CA LEU A 89 -4.14 13.63 10.58
C LEU A 89 -3.95 12.12 10.71
N GLY A 90 -4.99 11.34 10.47
CA GLY A 90 -4.85 9.91 10.45
C GLY A 90 -6.08 9.20 9.94
N ILE A 91 -5.91 7.93 9.63
CA ILE A 91 -6.95 7.03 9.15
C ILE A 91 -7.07 5.82 10.07
N THR A 92 -8.25 5.23 10.11
CA THR A 92 -8.53 4.06 10.92
C THR A 92 -8.89 2.93 9.97
N LEU A 93 -8.12 1.85 10.01
CA LEU A 93 -8.24 0.74 9.07
C LEU A 93 -8.65 -0.53 9.82
N GLU A 94 -9.48 -1.33 9.18
CA GLU A 94 -9.92 -2.61 9.69
C GLU A 94 -8.89 -3.71 9.38
N ALA A 95 -8.45 -4.41 10.41
CA ALA A 95 -7.72 -5.67 10.32
C ALA A 95 -8.67 -6.83 10.66
N ARG A 96 -8.50 -7.97 9.97
CA ARG A 96 -9.21 -9.21 10.28
C ARG A 96 -8.40 -10.42 9.87
N VAL A 97 -8.58 -11.54 10.58
CA VAL A 97 -8.13 -12.84 10.11
C VAL A 97 -9.27 -13.53 9.36
N SER A 98 -8.94 -14.38 8.40
CA SER A 98 -9.94 -15.11 7.62
C SER A 98 -9.53 -16.56 7.41
N GLN A 99 -10.51 -17.45 7.36
CA GLN A 99 -10.32 -18.84 6.94
C GLN A 99 -10.08 -18.96 5.41
N THR A 100 -10.47 -17.94 4.63
CA THR A 100 -10.46 -17.98 3.16
C THR A 100 -9.43 -17.07 2.52
N SER A 101 -8.66 -16.32 3.32
CA SER A 101 -7.64 -15.40 2.84
C SER A 101 -6.45 -15.35 3.79
N ARG A 102 -5.24 -15.23 3.22
CA ARG A 102 -3.99 -15.03 3.97
C ARG A 102 -3.71 -13.57 4.33
N HIS A 103 -4.49 -12.66 3.77
CA HIS A 103 -4.32 -11.24 3.97
C HIS A 103 -5.12 -10.75 5.17
N ILE A 104 -4.48 -9.93 5.99
CA ILE A 104 -5.10 -9.28 7.16
C ILE A 104 -5.85 -7.99 6.81
N GLY A 105 -5.75 -7.55 5.55
CA GLY A 105 -6.31 -6.29 5.07
C GLY A 105 -5.35 -5.10 5.07
N LEU A 106 -4.14 -5.27 5.63
CA LEU A 106 -3.16 -4.21 5.82
C LEU A 106 -1.78 -4.62 5.30
N PHE A 107 -1.06 -3.65 4.75
CA PHE A 107 0.36 -3.72 4.38
C PHE A 107 1.11 -2.57 5.06
N PRO A 108 1.44 -2.71 6.36
CA PRO A 108 2.04 -1.64 7.15
C PRO A 108 3.33 -1.06 6.58
N GLU A 109 4.10 -1.86 5.84
CA GLU A 109 5.29 -1.44 5.11
C GLU A 109 5.03 -0.28 4.13
N GLN A 110 3.79 -0.10 3.67
CA GLN A 110 3.39 0.99 2.77
C GLN A 110 3.12 2.32 3.49
N ALA A 111 3.13 2.36 4.82
CA ALA A 111 2.83 3.57 5.60
C ALA A 111 3.69 4.79 5.21
N PRO A 112 4.99 4.69 4.88
CA PRO A 112 5.77 5.83 4.39
C PRO A 112 5.20 6.46 3.11
N HIS A 113 4.67 5.63 2.19
CA HIS A 113 4.03 6.12 0.97
C HIS A 113 2.69 6.80 1.26
N TRP A 114 1.91 6.26 2.19
CA TRP A 114 0.63 6.87 2.58
C TRP A 114 0.84 8.24 3.25
N ARG A 115 1.89 8.37 4.08
CA ARG A 115 2.30 9.67 4.65
C ARG A 115 2.77 10.65 3.58
N LEU A 116 3.58 10.19 2.63
CA LEU A 116 4.01 11.00 1.49
C LEU A 116 2.81 11.54 0.72
N VAL A 117 1.86 10.67 0.38
CA VAL A 117 0.64 11.05 -0.34
C VAL A 117 -0.20 12.05 0.47
N ALA A 118 -0.41 11.81 1.76
CA ALA A 118 -1.15 12.73 2.61
C ALA A 118 -0.48 14.12 2.67
N ARG A 119 0.85 14.17 2.80
CA ARG A 119 1.64 15.40 2.79
C ARG A 119 1.53 16.16 1.46
N LEU A 120 1.72 15.47 0.34
CA LEU A 120 1.60 16.07 -0.99
C LEU A 120 0.21 16.67 -1.24
N GLY A 121 -0.85 16.02 -0.74
CA GLY A 121 -2.20 16.55 -0.83
C GLY A 121 -2.34 17.89 -0.11
N ARG A 122 -1.82 17.98 1.12
CA ARG A 122 -1.85 19.22 1.91
C ARG A 122 -1.08 20.33 1.21
N GLU A 123 0.15 20.07 0.78
CA GLU A 123 0.99 21.04 0.06
C GLU A 123 0.29 21.58 -1.20
N LEU A 124 -0.35 20.70 -1.97
CA LEU A 124 -1.11 21.10 -3.17
C LEU A 124 -2.35 21.93 -2.81
N ARG A 125 -3.06 21.58 -1.74
CA ARG A 125 -4.22 22.33 -1.24
C ARG A 125 -3.82 23.71 -0.72
N GLU A 126 -2.72 23.81 0.01
CA GLU A 126 -2.17 25.06 0.54
C GLU A 126 -1.73 25.98 -0.60
N THR A 127 -0.99 25.44 -1.57
CA THR A 127 -0.52 26.21 -2.73
C THR A 127 -1.68 26.71 -3.60
N ALA A 128 -2.74 25.92 -3.74
CA ALA A 128 -3.89 26.28 -4.57
C ALA A 128 -4.91 27.19 -3.85
N GLY A 129 -4.93 27.19 -2.52
CA GLY A 129 -5.92 27.90 -1.70
C GLY A 129 -7.17 27.06 -1.37
N SER A 130 -7.95 27.53 -0.39
CA SER A 130 -9.14 26.82 0.11
C SER A 130 -10.23 26.63 -0.94
N ASP A 131 -10.35 27.57 -1.88
CA ASP A 131 -11.45 27.63 -2.85
C ASP A 131 -11.12 26.91 -4.16
N ALA A 132 -9.87 26.51 -4.36
CA ALA A 132 -9.47 25.78 -5.54
C ALA A 132 -10.01 24.33 -5.51
N PRO A 133 -10.32 23.75 -6.69
CA PRO A 133 -10.67 22.34 -6.79
C PRO A 133 -9.58 21.46 -6.17
N ARG A 134 -10.01 20.39 -5.47
CA ARG A 134 -9.09 19.40 -4.91
C ARG A 134 -8.20 18.78 -5.99
N PRO A 135 -6.89 18.59 -5.74
CA PRO A 135 -6.04 17.84 -6.66
C PRO A 135 -6.58 16.40 -6.81
N ARG A 136 -6.42 15.81 -7.99
CA ARG A 136 -6.97 14.49 -8.30
C ARG A 136 -5.91 13.41 -8.12
N LEU A 137 -6.25 12.34 -7.40
CA LEU A 137 -5.41 11.15 -7.26
C LEU A 137 -6.11 9.93 -7.86
N LEU A 138 -5.36 9.13 -8.61
CA LEU A 138 -5.79 7.82 -9.11
C LEU A 138 -5.04 6.71 -8.38
N ASN A 139 -5.77 5.85 -7.67
CA ASN A 139 -5.22 4.67 -7.01
C ASN A 139 -5.67 3.40 -7.75
N LEU A 140 -4.72 2.72 -8.38
CA LEU A 140 -4.93 1.51 -9.18
C LEU A 140 -4.50 0.27 -8.40
N PHE A 141 -5.32 -0.78 -8.47
CA PHE A 141 -5.17 -1.98 -7.62
C PHE A 141 -5.28 -1.61 -6.13
N GLY A 142 -6.27 -0.76 -5.81
CA GLY A 142 -6.33 -0.04 -4.55
C GLY A 142 -6.62 -0.89 -3.30
N TYR A 143 -6.99 -2.16 -3.47
CA TYR A 143 -7.24 -3.13 -2.40
C TYR A 143 -8.21 -2.60 -1.32
N THR A 144 -7.84 -2.64 -0.04
CA THR A 144 -8.64 -2.18 1.09
C THR A 144 -8.63 -0.66 1.27
N GLY A 145 -8.07 0.09 0.32
CA GLY A 145 -8.24 1.53 0.23
C GLY A 145 -7.34 2.38 1.13
N ALA A 146 -6.39 1.81 1.87
CA ALA A 146 -5.52 2.57 2.77
C ALA A 146 -4.85 3.80 2.11
N ALA A 147 -4.27 3.61 0.91
CA ALA A 147 -3.67 4.72 0.16
C ALA A 147 -4.71 5.75 -0.31
N SER A 148 -5.91 5.30 -0.70
CA SER A 148 -7.00 6.20 -1.10
C SER A 148 -7.51 7.05 0.06
N LEU A 149 -7.59 6.48 1.26
CA LEU A 149 -8.02 7.20 2.45
C LEU A 149 -6.94 8.16 2.94
N ALA A 150 -5.65 7.78 2.85
CA ALA A 150 -4.56 8.70 3.11
C ALA A 150 -4.55 9.89 2.14
N ALA A 151 -4.83 9.64 0.86
CA ALA A 151 -4.99 10.68 -0.14
C ALA A 151 -6.17 11.62 0.16
N GLN A 152 -7.34 11.05 0.45
CA GLN A 152 -8.53 11.81 0.81
C GLN A 152 -8.31 12.66 2.07
N ALA A 153 -7.70 12.09 3.11
CA ALA A 153 -7.33 12.78 4.34
C ALA A 153 -6.33 13.92 4.06
N GLY A 154 -5.40 13.73 3.13
CA GLY A 154 -4.50 14.77 2.64
C GLY A 154 -5.17 15.82 1.75
N GLY A 155 -6.44 15.68 1.39
CA GLY A 155 -7.20 16.66 0.60
C GLY A 155 -7.26 16.38 -0.90
N PHE A 156 -6.85 15.20 -1.37
CA PHE A 156 -7.07 14.78 -2.76
C PHE A 156 -8.53 14.36 -3.02
N SER A 157 -9.06 14.71 -4.19
CA SER A 157 -10.21 14.03 -4.78
C SER A 157 -9.74 12.70 -5.38
N THR A 158 -10.10 11.60 -4.74
CA THR A 158 -9.49 10.30 -5.02
C THR A 158 -10.42 9.40 -5.84
N THR A 159 -9.89 8.84 -6.94
CA THR A 159 -10.49 7.73 -7.68
C THR A 159 -9.77 6.44 -7.30
N HIS A 160 -10.51 5.44 -6.84
CA HIS A 160 -10.01 4.14 -6.42
C HIS A 160 -10.53 3.07 -7.38
N VAL A 161 -9.63 2.24 -7.91
CA VAL A 161 -9.98 1.17 -8.85
C VAL A 161 -9.43 -0.16 -8.36
N ASP A 162 -10.32 -1.14 -8.23
CA ASP A 162 -9.96 -2.51 -7.90
C ASP A 162 -10.93 -3.49 -8.59
N ALA A 163 -10.43 -4.67 -8.97
CA ALA A 163 -11.25 -5.70 -9.62
C ALA A 163 -12.03 -6.57 -8.62
N SER A 164 -11.71 -6.49 -7.33
CA SER A 164 -12.28 -7.31 -6.27
C SER A 164 -13.43 -6.59 -5.56
N ARG A 165 -14.66 -7.09 -5.76
CA ARG A 165 -15.84 -6.60 -5.03
C ARG A 165 -15.67 -6.68 -3.50
N PRO A 166 -15.13 -7.78 -2.92
CA PRO A 166 -14.81 -7.82 -1.50
C PRO A 166 -13.82 -6.72 -1.04
N ALA A 167 -12.80 -6.42 -1.85
CA ALA A 167 -11.83 -5.38 -1.53
C ALA A 167 -12.48 -3.98 -1.54
N ILE A 168 -13.29 -3.67 -2.56
CA ILE A 168 -14.06 -2.42 -2.64
C ILE A 168 -14.99 -2.27 -1.43
N ALA A 169 -15.70 -3.33 -1.03
CA ALA A 169 -16.56 -3.28 0.15
C ALA A 169 -15.77 -3.04 1.44
N TRP A 170 -14.56 -3.59 1.53
CA TRP A 170 -13.66 -3.36 2.66
C TRP A 170 -13.12 -1.92 2.68
N ALA A 171 -12.74 -1.38 1.51
CA ALA A 171 -12.29 0.00 1.39
C ALA A 171 -13.36 1.01 1.82
N LYS A 172 -14.64 0.75 1.51
CA LYS A 172 -15.77 1.55 1.99
C LYS A 172 -15.94 1.48 3.52
N ARG A 173 -15.82 0.30 4.14
CA ARG A 173 -15.83 0.20 5.61
C ARG A 173 -14.67 0.96 6.24
N ASN A 174 -13.48 0.89 5.64
CA ASN A 174 -12.32 1.66 6.12
C ASN A 174 -12.56 3.18 6.01
N GLN A 175 -13.27 3.64 4.97
CA GLN A 175 -13.68 5.04 4.85
C GLN A 175 -14.61 5.48 5.98
N GLU A 176 -15.61 4.66 6.30
CA GLU A 176 -16.54 4.88 7.40
C GLU A 176 -15.80 4.91 8.75
N LEU A 177 -14.93 3.92 9.01
CA LEU A 177 -14.11 3.86 10.24
C LEU A 177 -13.16 5.06 10.38
N SER A 178 -12.72 5.62 9.26
CA SER A 178 -11.85 6.80 9.24
C SER A 178 -12.60 8.11 9.42
N GLY A 179 -13.94 8.09 9.47
CA GLY A 179 -14.75 9.32 9.53
C GLY A 179 -14.70 10.14 8.25
N LEU A 180 -14.46 9.50 7.10
CA LEU A 180 -14.22 10.15 5.81
C LEU A 180 -15.38 9.92 4.82
N ALA A 181 -16.60 9.74 5.32
CA ALA A 181 -17.76 9.42 4.48
C ALA A 181 -18.34 10.64 3.73
N ASP A 182 -18.11 11.86 4.24
CA ASP A 182 -18.78 13.08 3.74
C ASP A 182 -18.26 13.60 2.40
N ASP A 183 -17.03 13.24 2.01
CA ASP A 183 -16.46 13.56 0.69
C ASP A 183 -15.90 12.29 0.01
N PRO A 184 -16.76 11.37 -0.42
CA PRO A 184 -16.35 10.00 -0.61
C PRO A 184 -15.42 9.81 -1.82
N VAL A 185 -14.34 9.06 -1.60
CA VAL A 185 -13.56 8.39 -2.65
C VAL A 185 -14.49 7.77 -3.69
N ARG A 186 -14.19 8.01 -4.97
CA ARG A 186 -14.88 7.35 -6.08
C ARG A 186 -14.37 5.92 -6.23
N PHE A 187 -15.03 4.97 -5.57
CA PHE A 187 -14.73 3.53 -5.66
C PHE A 187 -15.31 2.90 -6.93
N LEU A 188 -14.45 2.27 -7.73
CA LEU A 188 -14.80 1.63 -9.00
C LEU A 188 -14.39 0.16 -8.99
N LEU A 189 -15.39 -0.72 -9.15
CA LEU A 189 -15.19 -2.14 -9.40
C LEU A 189 -14.93 -2.34 -10.89
N ASP A 190 -13.67 -2.45 -11.29
CA ASP A 190 -13.30 -2.43 -12.71
C ASP A 190 -11.98 -3.15 -12.99
N ASP A 191 -11.76 -3.50 -14.26
CA ASP A 191 -10.43 -3.89 -14.73
C ASP A 191 -9.56 -2.63 -14.90
N VAL A 192 -8.39 -2.62 -14.26
CA VAL A 192 -7.51 -1.45 -14.19
C VAL A 192 -7.07 -0.99 -15.58
N VAL A 193 -6.65 -1.90 -16.45
CA VAL A 193 -6.15 -1.57 -17.79
C VAL A 193 -7.26 -0.94 -18.62
N LYS A 194 -8.43 -1.58 -18.66
CA LYS A 194 -9.60 -1.04 -19.38
C LYS A 194 -10.07 0.30 -18.80
N PHE A 195 -10.01 0.47 -17.47
CA PHE A 195 -10.36 1.73 -16.82
C PHE A 195 -9.43 2.86 -17.26
N VAL A 196 -8.11 2.66 -17.17
CA VAL A 196 -7.10 3.64 -17.58
C VAL A 196 -7.28 4.02 -19.05
N GLN A 197 -7.51 3.05 -19.94
CA GLN A 197 -7.77 3.31 -21.35
C GLN A 197 -9.05 4.11 -21.61
N ARG A 198 -10.09 3.94 -20.78
CA ARG A 198 -11.31 4.78 -20.86
C ARG A 198 -11.06 6.19 -20.36
N GLU A 199 -10.36 6.35 -19.25
CA GLU A 199 -10.02 7.68 -18.71
C GLU A 199 -9.15 8.47 -19.68
N LYS A 200 -8.24 7.78 -20.39
CA LYS A 200 -7.40 8.36 -21.44
C LYS A 200 -8.24 8.93 -22.56
N ARG A 201 -9.16 8.13 -23.11
CA ARG A 201 -10.11 8.56 -24.15
C ARG A 201 -11.01 9.72 -23.71
N ARG A 202 -11.31 9.81 -22.41
CA ARG A 202 -12.10 10.91 -21.82
C ARG A 202 -11.28 12.18 -21.56
N GLY A 203 -9.96 12.14 -21.73
CA GLY A 203 -9.10 13.28 -21.46
C GLY A 203 -8.94 13.59 -19.98
N ASN A 204 -9.21 12.64 -19.08
CA ASN A 204 -9.02 12.85 -17.65
C ASN A 204 -7.54 13.02 -17.30
N ARG A 205 -7.28 13.80 -16.24
CA ARG A 205 -5.94 14.14 -15.77
C ARG A 205 -5.85 14.04 -14.26
N TYR A 206 -4.67 13.68 -13.75
CA TYR A 206 -4.41 13.45 -12.33
C TYR A 206 -3.09 14.09 -11.91
N GLU A 207 -3.07 14.62 -10.70
CA GLU A 207 -1.88 15.16 -10.05
C GLU A 207 -1.00 14.05 -9.44
N ALA A 208 -1.61 12.90 -9.11
CA ALA A 208 -0.90 11.74 -8.58
C ALA A 208 -1.52 10.42 -9.07
N ILE A 209 -0.67 9.45 -9.40
CA ILE A 209 -1.10 8.09 -9.76
C ILE A 209 -0.32 7.07 -8.92
N LEU A 210 -1.05 6.17 -8.25
CA LEU A 210 -0.49 5.05 -7.49
C LEU A 210 -0.86 3.74 -8.19
N LEU A 211 0.11 2.83 -8.30
CA LEU A 211 -0.05 1.51 -8.89
C LEU A 211 0.52 0.46 -7.95
N ASP A 212 -0.32 -0.47 -7.49
CA ASP A 212 0.12 -1.64 -6.71
C ASP A 212 -0.28 -2.97 -7.38
N PRO A 213 0.18 -3.23 -8.61
CA PRO A 213 -0.25 -4.39 -9.37
C PRO A 213 0.19 -5.71 -8.71
N PRO A 214 -0.69 -6.72 -8.66
CA PRO A 214 -0.26 -8.08 -8.31
C PRO A 214 0.57 -8.68 -9.44
N SER A 215 1.35 -9.73 -9.18
CA SER A 215 2.11 -10.41 -10.26
C SER A 215 1.18 -11.07 -11.30
N PHE A 216 0.05 -11.61 -10.81
CA PHE A 216 -1.03 -12.15 -11.62
C PHE A 216 -2.37 -11.75 -11.00
N GLY A 217 -3.36 -11.47 -11.83
CA GLY A 217 -4.69 -11.11 -11.37
C GLY A 217 -5.75 -11.35 -12.42
N ARG A 218 -7.01 -11.12 -12.04
CA ARG A 218 -8.14 -11.11 -12.97
C ARG A 218 -9.03 -9.91 -12.76
N GLY A 219 -9.48 -9.32 -13.86
CA GLY A 219 -10.52 -8.30 -13.86
C GLY A 219 -11.90 -8.88 -13.51
N PRO A 220 -12.90 -8.04 -13.25
CA PRO A 220 -14.25 -8.48 -12.88
C PRO A 220 -14.91 -9.39 -13.93
N ASN A 221 -14.54 -9.25 -15.20
CA ASN A 221 -15.05 -10.07 -16.31
C ASN A 221 -14.00 -11.09 -16.79
N ARG A 222 -13.09 -11.51 -15.89
CA ARG A 222 -12.03 -12.51 -16.13
C ARG A 222 -10.93 -12.05 -17.09
N GLU A 223 -10.81 -10.74 -17.34
CA GLU A 223 -9.63 -10.16 -17.99
C GLU A 223 -8.36 -10.65 -17.29
N VAL A 224 -7.34 -11.04 -18.05
CA VAL A 224 -6.10 -11.54 -17.45
C VAL A 224 -5.15 -10.37 -17.23
N TRP A 225 -4.65 -10.25 -16.01
CA TRP A 225 -3.53 -9.38 -15.67
C TRP A 225 -2.29 -10.23 -15.39
N LYS A 226 -1.19 -9.89 -16.07
CA LYS A 226 0.16 -10.38 -15.77
C LYS A 226 1.08 -9.18 -15.76
N VAL A 227 1.77 -8.96 -14.63
CA VAL A 227 2.71 -7.84 -14.54
C VAL A 227 3.76 -7.92 -15.64
N GLU A 228 4.27 -9.13 -15.88
CA GLU A 228 5.17 -9.43 -16.98
C GLU A 228 4.42 -9.25 -18.31
N GLY A 229 4.98 -8.38 -19.16
CA GLY A 229 4.41 -8.05 -20.47
C GLY A 229 3.39 -6.90 -20.46
N MET A 230 2.66 -6.65 -19.36
CA MET A 230 1.59 -5.62 -19.35
C MET A 230 1.94 -4.34 -18.59
N ILE A 231 2.87 -4.40 -17.62
CA ILE A 231 3.15 -3.24 -16.76
C ILE A 231 3.69 -2.03 -17.53
N ARG A 232 4.47 -2.26 -18.60
CA ARG A 232 5.03 -1.18 -19.41
C ARG A 232 3.96 -0.38 -20.13
N GLU A 233 3.01 -1.06 -20.76
CA GLU A 233 1.90 -0.41 -21.47
C GLU A 233 0.99 0.33 -20.50
N LEU A 234 0.64 -0.30 -19.37
CA LEU A 234 -0.17 0.35 -18.33
C LEU A 234 0.49 1.62 -17.80
N LEU A 235 1.80 1.60 -17.53
CA LEU A 235 2.53 2.78 -17.04
C LEU A 235 2.59 3.87 -18.12
N HIS A 236 2.74 3.50 -19.40
CA HIS A 236 2.67 4.44 -20.52
C HIS A 236 1.29 5.12 -20.61
N ASP A 237 0.20 4.36 -20.48
CA ASP A 237 -1.13 4.97 -20.44
C ASP A 237 -1.31 5.87 -19.22
N CYS A 238 -0.76 5.50 -18.07
CA CYS A 238 -0.78 6.34 -16.88
C CYS A 238 -0.03 7.66 -17.09
N ARG A 239 1.09 7.65 -17.84
CA ARG A 239 1.79 8.89 -18.23
C ARG A 239 0.86 9.84 -18.99
N GLU A 240 0.05 9.33 -19.91
CA GLU A 240 -0.92 10.14 -20.69
C GLU A 240 -2.07 10.71 -19.82
N LEU A 241 -2.24 10.19 -18.60
CA LEU A 241 -3.19 10.68 -17.60
C LEU A 241 -2.60 11.70 -16.63
N LEU A 242 -1.30 12.00 -16.70
CA LEU A 242 -0.69 13.00 -15.82
C LEU A 242 -1.07 14.41 -16.25
N SER A 243 -1.47 15.26 -15.28
CA SER A 243 -1.69 16.68 -15.54
C SER A 243 -0.36 17.43 -15.65
N ASP A 244 -0.40 18.65 -16.19
CA ASP A 244 0.77 19.55 -16.20
C ASP A 244 1.23 19.93 -14.79
N ARG A 245 0.41 19.65 -13.76
CA ARG A 245 0.70 19.86 -12.33
C ARG A 245 1.01 18.55 -11.59
N ALA A 246 1.20 17.44 -12.30
CA ALA A 246 1.52 16.17 -11.70
C ALA A 246 2.75 16.24 -10.79
N ARG A 247 2.63 15.60 -9.63
CA ARG A 247 3.63 15.59 -8.56
C ARG A 247 4.15 14.19 -8.24
N LEU A 248 3.39 13.14 -8.55
CA LEU A 248 3.74 11.78 -8.13
C LEU A 248 3.25 10.70 -9.11
N VAL A 249 4.15 9.78 -9.45
CA VAL A 249 3.79 8.42 -9.89
C VAL A 249 4.49 7.45 -8.96
N LEU A 250 3.72 6.58 -8.31
CA LEU A 250 4.26 5.56 -7.41
C LEU A 250 3.88 4.17 -7.93
N LEU A 251 4.89 3.33 -8.17
CA LEU A 251 4.75 1.93 -8.50
C LEU A 251 5.32 1.08 -7.38
N THR A 252 4.51 0.19 -6.81
CA THR A 252 4.94 -0.82 -5.84
C THR A 252 4.84 -2.23 -6.41
N MET A 253 5.69 -3.15 -5.93
CA MET A 253 5.76 -4.51 -6.45
C MET A 253 6.12 -5.51 -5.34
N TYR A 254 5.33 -6.57 -5.18
CA TYR A 254 5.59 -7.64 -4.21
C TYR A 254 6.33 -8.87 -4.79
N ASN A 255 6.64 -8.85 -6.09
CA ASN A 255 7.32 -9.94 -6.78
C ASN A 255 8.75 -10.15 -6.25
N ILE A 256 9.08 -11.39 -5.90
CA ILE A 256 10.37 -11.80 -5.32
C ILE A 256 11.51 -11.82 -6.34
N GLU A 257 11.20 -11.98 -7.62
CA GLU A 257 12.19 -12.05 -8.70
C GLU A 257 12.53 -10.66 -9.28
N ALA A 258 11.77 -9.64 -8.89
CA ALA A 258 11.99 -8.28 -9.35
C ALA A 258 13.12 -7.59 -8.55
N SER A 259 13.72 -6.56 -9.15
CA SER A 259 14.67 -5.66 -8.50
C SER A 259 14.17 -4.22 -8.53
N ALA A 260 14.45 -3.44 -7.49
CA ALA A 260 14.17 -2.00 -7.47
C ALA A 260 14.78 -1.27 -8.68
N LEU A 261 15.93 -1.76 -9.20
CA LEU A 261 16.56 -1.23 -10.40
C LEU A 261 15.71 -1.47 -11.66
N MET A 262 15.02 -2.60 -11.76
CA MET A 262 14.12 -2.88 -12.90
C MET A 262 12.95 -1.90 -12.91
N LEU A 263 12.37 -1.62 -11.74
CA LEU A 263 11.29 -0.65 -11.60
C LEU A 263 11.78 0.77 -11.94
N GLY A 264 12.99 1.13 -11.50
CA GLY A 264 13.63 2.40 -11.84
C GLY A 264 13.82 2.57 -13.35
N ASN A 265 14.46 1.60 -14.00
CA ASN A 265 14.67 1.62 -15.45
C ASN A 265 13.35 1.75 -16.22
N LEU A 266 12.30 1.05 -15.77
CA LEU A 266 10.97 1.15 -16.36
C LEU A 266 10.37 2.55 -16.19
N MET A 267 10.43 3.10 -14.98
CA MET A 267 9.91 4.43 -14.67
C MET A 267 10.66 5.52 -15.47
N ASP A 268 11.98 5.44 -15.53
CA ASP A 268 12.84 6.34 -16.30
C ASP A 268 12.56 6.26 -17.81
N ASP A 269 12.37 5.05 -18.36
CA ASP A 269 12.01 4.89 -19.77
C ASP A 269 10.65 5.52 -20.07
N VAL A 270 9.63 5.17 -19.27
CA VAL A 270 8.26 5.61 -19.53
C VAL A 270 8.10 7.10 -19.28
N LEU A 271 8.71 7.69 -18.25
CA LEU A 271 8.57 9.11 -17.91
C LEU A 271 9.68 9.99 -18.51
N ARG A 272 10.48 9.46 -19.43
CA ARG A 272 11.54 10.19 -20.11
C ARG A 272 11.04 11.51 -20.69
N GLY A 273 11.79 12.59 -20.41
CA GLY A 273 11.51 13.95 -20.86
C GLY A 273 10.55 14.72 -19.96
N MET A 274 10.00 14.11 -18.91
CA MET A 274 9.24 14.83 -17.88
C MET A 274 10.18 15.43 -16.84
N GLN A 275 9.89 16.64 -16.37
CA GLN A 275 10.61 17.26 -15.27
C GLN A 275 10.33 16.50 -13.97
N GLY A 276 11.35 16.13 -13.22
CA GLY A 276 11.22 15.42 -11.94
C GLY A 276 12.40 14.48 -11.71
N THR A 277 12.30 13.68 -10.65
CA THR A 277 13.33 12.71 -10.27
C THR A 277 12.71 11.35 -10.00
N VAL A 278 13.37 10.29 -10.47
CA VAL A 278 13.01 8.91 -10.13
C VAL A 278 13.87 8.44 -8.97
N SER A 279 13.22 7.90 -7.95
CA SER A 279 13.86 7.23 -6.83
C SER A 279 13.31 5.82 -6.67
N VAL A 280 14.14 4.92 -6.18
CA VAL A 280 13.83 3.49 -6.05
C VAL A 280 14.25 2.95 -4.70
N GLY A 281 13.65 1.84 -4.30
CA GLY A 281 13.97 1.24 -3.03
C GLY A 281 13.17 -0.01 -2.70
N GLU A 282 13.32 -0.42 -1.45
CA GLU A 282 12.60 -1.51 -0.82
C GLU A 282 11.82 -0.99 0.39
N LEU A 283 10.63 -1.55 0.58
CA LEU A 283 9.89 -1.44 1.82
C LEU A 283 10.20 -2.69 2.65
N ALA A 284 10.69 -2.47 3.87
CA ALA A 284 11.06 -3.54 4.77
C ALA A 284 10.59 -3.26 6.19
N VAL A 285 10.40 -4.32 6.97
CA VAL A 285 9.95 -4.18 8.36
C VAL A 285 11.08 -4.62 9.30
N PRO A 286 11.51 -3.76 10.24
CA PRO A 286 12.51 -4.13 11.23
C PRO A 286 11.93 -5.05 12.30
N HIS A 287 12.74 -5.98 12.81
CA HIS A 287 12.40 -6.79 13.98
C HIS A 287 12.52 -5.96 15.25
N THR A 288 11.68 -6.25 16.24
CA THR A 288 11.77 -5.63 17.58
C THR A 288 12.23 -6.59 18.67
N ALA A 289 12.24 -7.90 18.42
CA ALA A 289 12.67 -8.91 19.40
C ALA A 289 14.06 -8.62 20.01
N PRO A 290 14.20 -8.64 21.35
CA PRO A 290 15.49 -8.55 22.01
C PRO A 290 16.44 -9.66 21.57
N GLY A 291 17.68 -9.31 21.23
CA GLY A 291 18.69 -10.28 20.79
C GLY A 291 18.64 -10.63 19.29
N ALA A 292 17.64 -10.15 18.54
CA ALA A 292 17.75 -10.11 17.09
C ALA A 292 18.87 -9.12 16.72
N GLN A 293 19.87 -9.56 15.93
CA GLN A 293 20.67 -8.60 15.18
C GLN A 293 19.72 -7.71 14.37
N ALA A 294 20.07 -6.43 14.15
CA ALA A 294 19.26 -5.51 13.36
C ALA A 294 18.92 -6.14 12.00
N ARG A 295 17.69 -6.67 11.88
CA ARG A 295 17.24 -7.47 10.74
C ARG A 295 15.98 -6.87 10.18
N PHE A 296 15.94 -6.77 8.87
CA PHE A 296 14.80 -6.30 8.12
C PHE A 296 14.16 -7.48 7.39
N LEU A 297 12.84 -7.59 7.46
CA LEU A 297 12.07 -8.48 6.61
C LEU A 297 11.68 -7.71 5.33
N PRO A 298 12.26 -8.04 4.16
CA PRO A 298 11.90 -7.37 2.91
C PRO A 298 10.47 -7.72 2.51
N ARG A 299 9.71 -6.70 2.10
CA ARG A 299 8.29 -6.86 1.75
C ARG A 299 8.04 -6.64 0.28
N SER A 300 8.25 -5.41 -0.18
CA SER A 300 7.96 -4.96 -1.53
C SER A 300 9.03 -3.99 -2.02
N LEU A 301 9.05 -3.79 -3.33
CA LEU A 301 9.88 -2.83 -4.02
C LEU A 301 9.06 -1.60 -4.37
N PHE A 302 9.72 -0.48 -4.60
CA PHE A 302 9.08 0.67 -5.20
C PHE A 302 9.98 1.39 -6.21
N ALA A 303 9.32 2.04 -7.17
CA ALA A 303 9.86 3.18 -7.89
C ALA A 303 8.86 4.32 -7.78
N ARG A 304 9.37 5.53 -7.58
CA ARG A 304 8.54 6.74 -7.56
C ARG A 304 9.19 7.83 -8.40
N TRP A 305 8.39 8.49 -9.20
CA TRP A 305 8.73 9.74 -9.85
C TRP A 305 8.08 10.89 -9.07
N GLU A 306 8.86 11.91 -8.73
CA GLU A 306 8.42 13.11 -8.01
C GLU A 306 8.88 14.38 -8.73
N ARG A 307 8.03 15.42 -8.72
CA ARG A 307 8.32 16.74 -9.30
C ARG A 307 8.31 17.85 -8.27
#